data_AF-X0ZYQ3-F1
#
_entry.id   AF-X0ZYQ3-F1
#
_cell.length_a   1.000
_cell.length_b   1.000
_cell.length_c   1.000
_cell.angle_alpha   90.00
_cell.angle_beta   90.00
_cell.angle_gamma   90.00
#
_symmetry.space_group_name_H-M   'P 1'
#
loop_
_entity.id
_entity.type
_entity.pdbx_description
1 polymer ?
#
loop_
_entity_poly.entity_id
_entity_poly.type
_entity_poly.pdbx_seq_one_letter_code
_entity_poly.pdbx_strand_id
1 'polypeptide(L)'
;TSHWYFDLPAFSVALKKFAEENPHIPPFAKQKLLSMIEEGLIERPISRDMTWGIPIDPIFGEEFVNKVLYVWFENVLGYISTVKFIAEEQGKPELFDEFWLNKNTKTVFCIGKDNIIFHALIFPALLLATGDPYPLPYAVATTNFIQFKEGPFSKSKGIGIWCDEATATLPADYWRYYLSNNRAELKDSYFDWDEFASNINVDLNDVTGNFIHRTLTFIGQHFQSKIPERGNLTEE
;
A
#
# COMPACT_ATOMS: atom_id res chain seq x y z
N THR A 1 -24.56 -23.52 9.55
CA THR A 1 -23.51 -23.54 10.58
C THR A 1 -23.52 -22.20 11.31
N SER A 2 -23.17 -22.15 12.59
CA SER A 2 -23.14 -20.89 13.36
C SER A 2 -21.88 -20.08 13.04
N HIS A 3 -21.96 -18.75 13.02
CA HIS A 3 -20.82 -17.88 12.77
C HIS A 3 -20.81 -16.70 13.72
N TRP A 4 -19.63 -16.32 14.18
CA TRP A 4 -19.41 -15.00 14.78
C TRP A 4 -19.50 -13.91 13.74
N TYR A 5 -20.17 -12.83 14.10
CA TYR A 5 -20.30 -11.60 13.31
C TYR A 5 -19.67 -10.43 14.07
N PHE A 6 -18.95 -9.60 13.34
CA PHE A 6 -18.49 -8.31 13.83
C PHE A 6 -19.58 -7.27 13.63
N ASP A 7 -19.99 -6.63 14.72
CA ASP A 7 -20.94 -5.53 14.75
C ASP A 7 -20.28 -4.23 14.22
N LEU A 8 -19.96 -4.26 12.92
CA LEU A 8 -19.51 -3.09 12.19
C LEU A 8 -20.48 -1.88 12.31
N PRO A 9 -21.82 -2.05 12.31
CA PRO A 9 -22.76 -0.95 12.52
C PRO A 9 -22.48 -0.11 13.76
N ALA A 10 -22.07 -0.72 14.88
CA ALA A 10 -21.75 0.00 16.12
C ALA A 10 -20.68 1.10 15.95
N PHE A 11 -19.80 0.98 14.95
CA PHE A 11 -18.69 1.92 14.72
C PHE A 11 -19.00 3.02 13.70
N SER A 12 -20.22 3.04 13.13
CA SER A 12 -20.58 3.94 12.01
C SER A 12 -20.30 5.42 12.30
N VAL A 13 -20.63 5.91 13.51
CA VAL A 13 -20.41 7.32 13.89
C VAL A 13 -18.93 7.66 13.97
N ALA A 14 -18.13 6.79 14.61
CA ALA A 14 -16.69 7.00 14.74
C ALA A 14 -15.98 6.92 13.39
N LEU A 15 -16.38 5.98 12.53
CA LEU A 15 -15.85 5.81 11.18
C LEU A 15 -16.21 7.00 10.27
N LYS A 16 -17.44 7.53 10.39
CA LYS A 16 -17.85 8.73 9.66
C LYS A 16 -16.97 9.92 10.04
N LYS A 17 -16.80 10.16 11.35
CA LYS A 17 -15.92 11.22 11.86
C LYS A 17 -14.49 11.06 11.36
N PHE A 18 -13.94 9.83 11.46
CA PHE A 18 -12.61 9.51 10.94
C PHE A 18 -12.47 9.84 9.45
N ALA A 19 -13.45 9.45 8.62
CA ALA A 19 -13.42 9.71 7.19
C ALA A 19 -13.54 11.21 6.85
N GLU A 20 -14.40 11.95 7.56
CA GLU A 20 -14.61 13.38 7.37
C GLU A 20 -13.35 14.19 7.76
N GLU A 21 -12.82 13.94 8.95
CA GLU A 21 -11.71 14.71 9.55
C GLU A 21 -10.33 14.37 8.96
N ASN A 22 -10.16 13.21 8.30
CA ASN A 22 -8.87 12.82 7.74
C ASN A 22 -8.65 13.40 6.32
N PRO A 23 -7.76 14.40 6.12
CA PRO A 23 -7.50 14.98 4.79
C PRO A 23 -6.59 14.12 3.91
N HIS A 24 -6.00 13.05 4.45
CA HIS A 24 -5.03 12.20 3.77
C HIS A 24 -5.65 10.91 3.18
N ILE A 25 -6.97 10.75 3.30
CA ILE A 25 -7.72 9.76 2.54
C ILE A 25 -8.08 10.37 1.17
N PRO A 26 -7.73 9.72 0.04
CA PRO A 26 -8.05 10.22 -1.29
C PRO A 26 -9.55 10.52 -1.46
N PRO A 27 -9.96 11.58 -2.18
CA PRO A 27 -11.36 11.99 -2.29
C PRO A 27 -12.32 10.87 -2.73
N PHE A 28 -11.92 10.07 -3.72
CA PHE A 28 -12.72 8.92 -4.17
C PHE A 28 -12.91 7.87 -3.08
N ALA A 29 -11.84 7.53 -2.34
CA ALA A 29 -11.90 6.59 -1.24
C ALA A 29 -12.81 7.13 -0.12
N LYS A 30 -12.67 8.42 0.23
CA LYS A 30 -13.51 9.10 1.22
C LYS A 30 -14.98 9.07 0.82
N GLN A 31 -15.30 9.44 -0.42
CA GLN A 31 -16.67 9.42 -0.94
C GLN A 31 -17.28 8.01 -0.86
N LYS A 32 -16.53 6.99 -1.26
CA LYS A 32 -16.96 5.58 -1.17
C LYS A 32 -17.27 5.16 0.26
N LEU A 33 -16.42 5.52 1.22
CA LEU A 33 -16.62 5.21 2.64
C LEU A 33 -17.87 5.88 3.19
N LEU A 34 -18.04 7.18 2.92
CA LEU A 34 -19.20 7.95 3.40
C LEU A 34 -20.51 7.41 2.81
N SER A 35 -20.55 7.09 1.51
CA SER A 35 -21.71 6.45 0.87
C SER A 35 -22.08 5.13 1.57
N MET A 36 -21.09 4.26 1.80
CA MET A 36 -21.33 2.98 2.48
C MET A 36 -21.86 3.16 3.92
N ILE A 37 -21.38 4.17 4.63
CA ILE A 37 -21.84 4.48 5.99
C ILE A 37 -23.27 5.03 5.97
N GLU A 38 -23.59 5.90 5.00
CA GLU A 38 -24.92 6.50 4.82
C GLU A 38 -25.98 5.48 4.38
N GLU A 39 -25.59 4.52 3.54
CA GLU A 39 -26.44 3.38 3.15
C GLU A 39 -26.77 2.44 4.32
N GLY A 40 -25.98 2.51 5.40
CA GLY A 40 -26.10 1.65 6.57
C GLY A 40 -25.12 0.49 6.52
N LEU A 41 -24.14 0.51 7.43
CA LEU A 41 -23.26 -0.64 7.64
C LEU A 41 -24.06 -1.82 8.17
N ILE A 42 -23.63 -3.03 7.83
CA ILE A 42 -24.21 -4.28 8.32
C ILE A 42 -23.14 -5.14 8.96
N GLU A 43 -23.56 -6.04 9.83
CA GLU A 43 -22.71 -7.03 10.46
C GLU A 43 -21.95 -7.88 9.43
N ARG A 44 -20.72 -8.28 9.79
CA ARG A 44 -19.84 -9.04 8.89
C ARG A 44 -19.39 -10.34 9.54
N PRO A 45 -19.50 -11.50 8.88
CA PRO A 45 -19.08 -12.76 9.46
C PRO A 45 -17.54 -12.82 9.56
N ILE A 46 -17.03 -13.02 10.78
CA ILE A 46 -15.59 -13.05 11.10
C ILE A 46 -15.03 -14.45 11.31
N SER A 47 -15.87 -15.48 11.19
CA SER A 47 -15.48 -16.88 11.29
C SER A 47 -15.75 -17.64 9.99
N ARG A 48 -15.03 -18.72 9.74
CA ARG A 48 -15.22 -19.60 8.58
C ARG A 48 -15.09 -21.07 8.94
N ASP A 49 -15.87 -21.89 8.23
CA ASP A 49 -15.79 -23.35 8.26
C ASP A 49 -14.62 -23.82 7.39
N MET A 50 -13.39 -23.68 7.90
CA MET A 50 -12.16 -24.10 7.23
C MET A 50 -11.17 -24.66 8.25
N THR A 51 -10.27 -25.51 7.78
CA THR A 51 -9.19 -26.10 8.61
C THR A 51 -7.88 -25.33 8.53
N TRP A 52 -7.74 -24.42 7.56
CA TRP A 52 -6.56 -23.59 7.37
C TRP A 52 -6.85 -22.13 7.75
N GLY A 53 -6.11 -21.61 8.73
CA GLY A 53 -6.25 -20.25 9.26
C GLY A 53 -5.93 -20.19 10.76
N ILE A 54 -6.20 -19.04 11.39
CA ILE A 54 -6.05 -18.87 12.83
C ILE A 54 -7.26 -19.52 13.54
N PRO A 55 -7.08 -20.56 14.37
CA PRO A 55 -8.19 -21.22 15.04
C PRO A 55 -8.89 -20.28 16.03
N ILE A 56 -10.20 -20.41 16.14
CA ILE A 56 -10.98 -19.68 17.15
C ILE A 56 -10.82 -20.40 18.48
N ASP A 57 -10.42 -19.65 19.51
CA ASP A 57 -10.23 -20.20 20.85
C ASP A 57 -11.57 -20.75 21.41
N PRO A 58 -11.60 -21.94 22.05
CA PRO A 58 -12.80 -22.51 22.63
C PRO A 58 -13.52 -21.62 23.65
N ILE A 59 -12.82 -20.63 24.25
CA ILE A 59 -13.43 -19.63 25.13
C ILE A 59 -14.56 -18.84 24.44
N PHE A 60 -14.56 -18.79 23.10
CA PHE A 60 -15.60 -18.15 22.29
C PHE A 60 -16.77 -19.08 21.91
N GLY A 61 -16.82 -20.29 22.49
CA GLY A 61 -17.91 -21.27 22.32
C GLY A 61 -17.42 -22.59 21.71
N GLU A 62 -17.92 -23.71 22.24
CA GLU A 62 -17.53 -25.06 21.80
C GLU A 62 -17.86 -25.32 20.31
N GLU A 63 -18.92 -24.70 19.79
CA GLU A 63 -19.31 -24.79 18.39
C GLU A 63 -18.32 -24.11 17.41
N PHE A 64 -17.32 -23.39 17.93
CA PHE A 64 -16.29 -22.71 17.13
C PHE A 64 -14.92 -23.40 17.13
N VAL A 65 -14.74 -24.49 17.87
CA VAL A 65 -13.46 -25.21 18.01
C VAL A 65 -12.84 -25.65 16.67
N ASN A 66 -13.67 -25.92 15.66
CA ASN A 66 -13.22 -26.33 14.32
C ASN A 66 -13.40 -25.23 13.26
N LYS A 67 -13.41 -23.98 13.69
CA LYS A 67 -13.53 -22.81 12.82
C LYS A 67 -12.29 -21.94 12.94
N VAL A 68 -12.05 -21.18 11.89
CA VAL A 68 -10.94 -20.22 11.82
C VAL A 68 -11.47 -18.80 11.69
N LEU A 69 -10.65 -17.84 12.10
CA LEU A 69 -10.88 -16.43 11.80
C LEU A 69 -10.87 -16.20 10.30
N TYR A 70 -11.78 -15.35 9.83
CA TYR A 70 -11.87 -15.02 8.42
C TYR A 70 -10.68 -14.14 8.01
N VAL A 71 -9.95 -14.57 6.98
CA VAL A 71 -8.70 -13.92 6.52
C VAL A 71 -8.82 -12.41 6.31
N TRP A 72 -9.97 -11.91 5.85
CA TRP A 72 -10.16 -10.47 5.60
C TRP A 72 -10.29 -9.61 6.86
N PHE A 73 -10.41 -10.24 8.03
CA PHE A 73 -10.37 -9.58 9.33
C PHE A 73 -9.00 -9.70 9.97
N GLU A 74 -8.37 -10.88 9.92
CA GLU A 74 -7.06 -11.08 10.54
C GLU A 74 -5.89 -10.53 9.70
N ASN A 75 -6.01 -10.48 8.36
CA ASN A 75 -4.90 -10.03 7.50
C ASN A 75 -4.46 -8.58 7.78
N VAL A 76 -5.41 -7.69 8.07
CA VAL A 76 -5.13 -6.27 8.39
C VAL A 76 -4.51 -6.13 9.78
N LEU A 77 -4.76 -7.07 10.69
CA LEU A 77 -4.07 -7.13 11.98
C LEU A 77 -2.62 -7.63 11.84
N GLY A 78 -2.28 -8.21 10.67
CA GLY A 78 -0.92 -8.57 10.29
C GLY A 78 0.09 -7.43 10.41
N TYR A 79 -0.34 -6.18 10.20
CA TYR A 79 0.53 -5.00 10.38
C TYR A 79 0.95 -4.83 11.84
N ILE A 80 0.04 -5.09 12.78
CA ILE A 80 0.30 -4.99 14.22
C ILE A 80 1.21 -6.13 14.66
N SER A 81 0.87 -7.36 14.28
CA SER A 81 1.66 -8.53 14.66
C SER A 81 3.08 -8.50 14.06
N THR A 82 3.25 -7.95 12.85
CA THR A 82 4.58 -7.77 12.23
C THR A 82 5.47 -6.85 13.05
N VAL A 83 4.95 -5.70 13.50
CA VAL A 83 5.74 -4.78 14.36
C VAL A 83 6.08 -5.45 15.68
N LYS A 84 5.12 -6.16 16.30
CA LYS A 84 5.35 -6.91 17.54
C LYS A 84 6.47 -7.94 17.35
N PHE A 85 6.42 -8.72 16.26
CA PHE A 85 7.45 -9.70 15.93
C PHE A 85 8.83 -9.05 15.78
N ILE A 86 8.93 -7.94 15.03
CA ILE A 86 10.20 -7.21 14.83
C ILE A 86 10.73 -6.65 16.17
N ALA A 87 9.85 -6.12 17.02
CA ALA A 87 10.21 -5.62 18.34
C ALA A 87 10.80 -6.72 19.23
N GLU A 88 10.19 -7.91 19.23
CA GLU A 88 10.67 -9.08 19.96
C GLU A 88 12.00 -9.61 19.39
N GLU A 89 12.10 -9.74 18.06
CA GLU A 89 13.32 -10.22 17.37
C GLU A 89 14.54 -9.33 17.66
N GLN A 90 14.33 -8.01 17.71
CA GLN A 90 15.40 -7.05 18.00
C GLN A 90 15.65 -6.84 19.50
N GLY A 91 14.85 -7.44 20.39
CA GLY A 91 14.92 -7.19 21.83
C GLY A 91 14.58 -5.74 22.21
N LYS A 92 13.71 -5.08 21.44
CA LYS A 92 13.31 -3.67 21.56
C LYS A 92 11.79 -3.55 21.68
N PRO A 93 11.19 -3.93 22.83
CA PRO A 93 9.74 -3.89 23.01
C PRO A 93 9.13 -2.50 22.83
N GLU A 94 9.89 -1.44 23.07
CA GLU A 94 9.46 -0.04 22.90
C GLU A 94 9.07 0.31 21.45
N LEU A 95 9.55 -0.45 20.47
CA LEU A 95 9.14 -0.27 19.06
C LEU A 95 7.64 -0.50 18.87
N PHE A 96 7.04 -1.41 19.64
CA PHE A 96 5.59 -1.62 19.56
C PHE A 96 4.84 -0.36 20.00
N ASP A 97 5.26 0.22 21.11
CA ASP A 97 4.65 1.43 21.66
C ASP A 97 4.84 2.62 20.72
N GLU A 98 6.03 2.76 20.12
CA GLU A 98 6.33 3.79 19.12
C GLU A 98 5.38 3.69 17.92
N PHE A 99 5.16 2.50 17.38
CA PHE A 99 4.38 2.34 16.16
C PHE A 99 2.87 2.31 16.42
N TRP A 100 2.42 1.73 17.53
CA TRP A 100 1.01 1.38 17.73
C TRP A 100 0.36 1.99 18.98
N LEU A 101 1.10 2.51 19.96
CA LEU A 101 0.50 3.16 21.13
C LEU A 101 0.75 4.68 21.19
N ASN A 102 1.69 5.19 20.40
CA ASN A 102 1.95 6.61 20.27
C ASN A 102 0.94 7.28 19.32
N LYS A 103 0.12 8.18 19.87
CA LYS A 103 -0.91 8.93 19.11
C LYS A 103 -0.35 9.88 18.04
N ASN A 104 0.93 10.21 18.10
CA ASN A 104 1.58 11.05 17.09
C ASN A 104 2.09 10.25 15.89
N THR A 105 2.03 8.92 15.94
CA THR A 105 2.51 8.05 14.87
C THR A 105 1.60 8.12 13.67
N LYS A 106 2.23 8.25 12.50
CA LYS A 106 1.54 8.40 11.21
C LYS A 106 1.66 7.11 10.39
N THR A 107 0.68 6.22 10.53
CA THR A 107 0.62 4.98 9.76
C THR A 107 0.11 5.24 8.33
N VAL A 108 0.91 4.89 7.32
CA VAL A 108 0.57 5.05 5.90
C VAL A 108 0.39 3.68 5.26
N PHE A 109 -0.79 3.44 4.68
CA PHE A 109 -1.11 2.18 4.01
C PHE A 109 -1.13 2.38 2.49
N CYS A 110 -0.16 1.80 1.80
CA CYS A 110 -0.05 1.83 0.34
C CYS A 110 -0.76 0.61 -0.27
N ILE A 111 -1.89 0.83 -0.93
CA ILE A 111 -2.77 -0.25 -1.40
C ILE A 111 -3.32 0.00 -2.82
N GLY A 112 -3.85 -1.04 -3.45
CA GLY A 112 -4.71 -0.89 -4.63
C GLY A 112 -6.15 -0.49 -4.25
N LYS A 113 -6.88 0.17 -5.17
CA LYS A 113 -8.24 0.68 -4.92
C LYS A 113 -9.26 -0.33 -4.38
N ASP A 114 -9.08 -1.62 -4.69
CA ASP A 114 -9.97 -2.68 -4.20
C ASP A 114 -9.84 -2.95 -2.70
N ASN A 115 -8.71 -2.54 -2.10
CA ASN A 115 -8.43 -2.75 -0.68
C ASN A 115 -8.88 -1.59 0.23
N ILE A 116 -9.50 -0.55 -0.34
CA ILE A 116 -9.95 0.65 0.40
C ILE A 116 -10.84 0.27 1.58
N ILE A 117 -11.82 -0.61 1.36
CA ILE A 117 -12.79 -1.00 2.40
C ILE A 117 -12.06 -1.65 3.58
N PHE A 118 -11.07 -2.51 3.33
CA PHE A 118 -10.35 -3.19 4.40
C PHE A 118 -9.49 -2.22 5.22
N HIS A 119 -8.84 -1.24 4.59
CA HIS A 119 -7.89 -0.37 5.28
C HIS A 119 -8.49 0.93 5.81
N ALA A 120 -9.63 1.36 5.28
CA ALA A 120 -10.28 2.61 5.67
C ALA A 120 -11.66 2.42 6.33
N LEU A 121 -12.19 1.19 6.39
CA LEU A 121 -13.42 0.85 7.11
C LEU A 121 -13.21 -0.27 8.12
N ILE A 122 -12.83 -1.47 7.66
CA ILE A 122 -12.74 -2.66 8.53
C ILE A 122 -11.61 -2.52 9.54
N PHE A 123 -10.39 -2.21 9.10
CA PHE A 123 -9.25 -2.09 9.99
C PHE A 123 -9.44 -1.00 11.06
N PRO A 124 -9.83 0.25 10.73
CA PRO A 124 -10.17 1.24 11.75
C PRO A 124 -11.26 0.77 12.73
N ALA A 125 -12.30 0.09 12.24
CA ALA A 125 -13.35 -0.45 13.12
C ALA A 125 -12.80 -1.50 14.09
N LEU A 126 -11.90 -2.38 13.63
CA LEU A 126 -11.24 -3.36 14.49
C LEU A 126 -10.35 -2.70 15.53
N LEU A 127 -9.58 -1.67 15.16
CA LEU A 127 -8.79 -0.89 16.12
C LEU A 127 -9.68 -0.27 17.19
N LEU A 128 -10.78 0.37 16.78
CA LEU A 128 -11.75 0.97 17.71
C LEU A 128 -12.40 -0.06 18.63
N ALA A 129 -12.69 -1.27 18.11
CA ALA A 129 -13.31 -2.34 18.88
C ALA A 129 -12.45 -2.88 20.02
N THR A 130 -11.12 -2.73 19.94
CA THR A 130 -10.23 -3.13 21.04
C THR A 130 -10.38 -2.26 22.29
N GLY A 131 -10.77 -0.98 22.13
CA GLY A 131 -10.73 0.02 23.20
C GLY A 131 -9.33 0.53 23.55
N ASP A 132 -8.28 -0.01 22.92
CA ASP A 132 -6.89 0.40 23.10
C ASP A 132 -6.60 1.71 22.35
N PRO A 133 -5.57 2.46 22.75
CA PRO A 133 -5.25 3.77 22.16
C PRO A 133 -4.53 3.68 20.81
N TYR A 134 -4.85 2.68 19.96
CA TYR A 134 -4.25 2.53 18.64
C TYR A 134 -4.51 3.75 17.75
N PRO A 135 -3.49 4.29 17.06
CA PRO A 135 -3.70 5.34 16.08
C PRO A 135 -4.50 4.78 14.90
N LEU A 136 -5.54 5.50 14.49
CA LEU A 136 -6.24 5.19 13.25
C LEU A 136 -5.34 5.52 12.04
N PRO A 137 -5.58 4.89 10.88
CA PRO A 137 -4.79 5.14 9.68
C PRO A 137 -4.62 6.63 9.35
N TYR A 138 -3.38 7.13 9.44
CA TYR A 138 -3.07 8.50 9.04
C TYR A 138 -3.36 8.71 7.56
N ALA A 139 -2.88 7.81 6.69
CA ALA A 139 -3.16 7.88 5.26
C ALA A 139 -3.43 6.49 4.67
N VAL A 140 -4.36 6.44 3.71
CA VAL A 140 -4.63 5.25 2.90
C VAL A 140 -4.34 5.61 1.45
N ALA A 141 -3.07 5.46 1.06
CA ALA A 141 -2.55 5.82 -0.24
C ALA A 141 -2.95 4.75 -1.26
N THR A 142 -3.93 5.09 -2.11
CA THR A 142 -4.50 4.15 -3.07
C THR A 142 -3.99 4.41 -4.48
N THR A 143 -3.79 3.33 -5.22
CA THR A 143 -3.51 3.37 -6.67
C THR A 143 -4.61 2.67 -7.45
N ASN A 144 -4.82 3.14 -8.67
CA ASN A 144 -5.66 2.51 -9.66
C ASN A 144 -4.93 1.32 -10.32
N PHE A 145 -5.59 0.60 -11.22
CA PHE A 145 -4.96 -0.54 -11.86
C PHE A 145 -3.97 -0.10 -12.93
N ILE A 146 -2.90 -0.87 -13.06
CA ILE A 146 -2.13 -0.95 -14.30
C ILE A 146 -2.74 -2.12 -15.07
N GLN A 147 -3.12 -1.90 -16.32
CA GLN A 147 -3.67 -2.92 -17.21
C GLN A 147 -2.77 -3.06 -18.46
N PHE A 148 -3.05 -4.03 -19.33
CA PHE A 148 -2.43 -4.12 -20.64
C PHE A 148 -3.41 -3.63 -21.71
N LYS A 149 -2.91 -3.23 -22.90
CA LYS A 149 -3.79 -2.86 -24.02
C LYS A 149 -4.69 -4.02 -24.45
N GLU A 150 -4.20 -5.25 -24.33
CA GLU A 150 -4.91 -6.49 -24.64
C GLU A 150 -5.99 -6.85 -23.60
N GLY A 151 -5.98 -6.16 -22.45
CA GLY A 151 -6.99 -6.29 -21.40
C GLY A 151 -6.42 -6.35 -19.98
N PRO A 152 -7.26 -6.68 -19.00
CA PRO A 152 -6.84 -6.85 -17.62
C PRO A 152 -5.81 -7.98 -17.46
N PHE A 153 -4.96 -7.87 -16.44
CA PHE A 153 -4.06 -8.94 -16.03
C PHE A 153 -4.80 -10.28 -15.92
N SER A 154 -4.27 -11.32 -16.57
CA SER A 154 -4.88 -12.63 -16.62
C SER A 154 -3.82 -13.73 -16.66
N LYS A 155 -3.62 -14.39 -15.53
CA LYS A 155 -2.70 -15.54 -15.43
C LYS A 155 -3.09 -16.67 -16.38
N SER A 156 -4.38 -16.96 -16.52
CA SER A 156 -4.86 -18.04 -17.40
C SER A 156 -4.71 -17.73 -18.89
N LYS A 157 -4.75 -16.45 -19.29
CA LYS A 157 -4.53 -16.01 -20.67
C LYS A 157 -3.09 -15.60 -20.97
N GLY A 158 -2.20 -15.65 -19.98
CA GLY A 158 -0.82 -15.18 -20.12
C GLY A 158 -0.70 -13.66 -20.35
N ILE A 159 -1.69 -12.87 -19.91
CA ILE A 159 -1.67 -11.41 -20.03
C ILE A 159 -1.09 -10.84 -18.74
N GLY A 160 0.18 -10.45 -18.78
CA GLY A 160 0.88 -9.92 -17.62
C GLY A 160 2.39 -10.10 -17.73
N ILE A 161 3.11 -9.44 -16.83
CA ILE A 161 4.53 -9.65 -16.59
C ILE A 161 4.67 -9.95 -15.09
N TRP A 162 5.29 -11.06 -14.75
CA TRP A 162 5.53 -11.43 -13.35
C TRP A 162 6.85 -10.83 -12.84
N CYS A 163 6.95 -10.54 -11.55
CA CYS A 163 8.10 -9.80 -11.01
C CYS A 163 9.45 -10.53 -11.20
N ASP A 164 9.44 -11.85 -11.10
CA ASP A 164 10.58 -12.72 -11.37
C ASP A 164 10.97 -12.71 -12.85
N GLU A 165 9.99 -12.75 -13.76
CA GLU A 165 10.23 -12.64 -15.20
C GLU A 165 10.72 -11.25 -15.61
N ALA A 166 10.14 -10.19 -15.05
CA ALA A 166 10.50 -8.80 -15.32
C ALA A 166 11.99 -8.56 -15.04
N THR A 167 12.43 -8.95 -13.84
CA THR A 167 13.81 -8.72 -13.37
C THR A 167 14.82 -9.67 -14.02
N ALA A 168 14.38 -10.82 -14.54
CA ALA A 168 15.21 -11.67 -15.38
C ALA A 168 15.38 -11.11 -16.81
N THR A 169 14.42 -10.31 -17.29
CA THR A 169 14.43 -9.78 -18.67
C THR A 169 15.17 -8.46 -18.78
N LEU A 170 14.94 -7.53 -17.83
CA LEU A 170 15.53 -6.19 -17.84
C LEU A 170 15.94 -5.73 -16.44
N PRO A 171 16.91 -4.80 -16.32
CA PRO A 171 17.30 -4.23 -15.04
C PRO A 171 16.13 -3.68 -14.24
N ALA A 172 16.13 -3.91 -12.92
CA ALA A 172 15.08 -3.45 -12.01
C ALA A 172 14.83 -1.93 -12.10
N ASP A 173 15.86 -1.13 -12.35
CA ASP A 173 15.74 0.32 -12.44
C ASP A 173 14.87 0.78 -13.61
N TYR A 174 14.84 0.03 -14.72
CA TYR A 174 13.98 0.36 -15.86
C TYR A 174 12.51 0.17 -15.48
N TRP A 175 12.19 -0.95 -14.83
CA TRP A 175 10.85 -1.20 -14.30
C TRP A 175 10.44 -0.16 -13.27
N ARG A 176 11.32 0.16 -12.32
CA ARG A 176 11.04 1.17 -11.28
C ARG A 176 10.80 2.54 -11.91
N TYR A 177 11.66 2.98 -12.84
CA TYR A 177 11.50 4.25 -13.52
C TYR A 177 10.17 4.32 -14.27
N TYR A 178 9.87 3.32 -15.11
CA TYR A 178 8.63 3.28 -15.88
C TYR A 178 7.39 3.27 -14.97
N LEU A 179 7.36 2.42 -13.94
CA LEU A 179 6.20 2.29 -13.03
C LEU A 179 5.99 3.54 -12.17
N SER A 180 7.07 4.22 -11.80
CA SER A 180 6.99 5.51 -11.09
C SER A 180 6.51 6.62 -12.01
N ASN A 181 6.99 6.69 -13.25
CA ASN A 181 6.61 7.73 -14.20
C ASN A 181 5.15 7.57 -14.68
N ASN A 182 4.69 6.31 -14.82
CA ASN A 182 3.35 5.96 -15.30
C ASN A 182 2.43 5.46 -14.19
N ARG A 183 2.67 5.91 -12.95
CA ARG A 183 1.91 5.47 -11.79
C ARG A 183 0.42 5.78 -11.97
N ALA A 184 -0.43 4.78 -11.76
CA ALA A 184 -1.89 4.89 -11.89
C ALA A 184 -2.51 5.69 -10.72
N GLU A 185 -2.26 7.00 -10.65
CA GLU A 185 -2.70 7.83 -9.52
C GLU A 185 -4.18 8.20 -9.63
N LEU A 186 -4.59 8.82 -10.75
CA LEU A 186 -5.94 9.37 -10.92
C LEU A 186 -6.91 8.39 -11.58
N LYS A 187 -6.40 7.56 -12.49
CA LYS A 187 -7.17 6.58 -13.27
C LYS A 187 -6.30 5.37 -13.57
N ASP A 188 -6.91 4.31 -14.07
CA ASP A 188 -6.16 3.14 -14.54
C ASP A 188 -5.17 3.56 -15.63
N SER A 189 -3.94 3.01 -15.59
CA SER A 189 -2.93 3.17 -16.64
C SER A 189 -2.80 1.87 -17.44
N TYR A 190 -2.27 1.98 -18.66
CA TYR A 190 -2.17 0.86 -19.60
C TYR A 190 -0.72 0.70 -20.00
N PHE A 191 -0.13 -0.44 -19.64
CA PHE A 191 1.19 -0.85 -20.04
C PHE A 191 1.26 -1.09 -21.55
N ASP A 192 2.34 -0.63 -22.15
CA ASP A 192 2.67 -0.80 -23.56
C ASP A 192 4.19 -0.90 -23.72
N TRP A 193 4.65 -1.82 -24.57
CA TRP A 193 6.08 -2.06 -24.76
C TRP A 193 6.79 -0.93 -25.50
N ASP A 194 6.12 -0.30 -26.47
CA ASP A 194 6.70 0.81 -27.22
C ASP A 194 6.84 2.04 -26.31
N GLU A 195 5.83 2.33 -25.49
CA GLU A 195 5.90 3.37 -24.47
C GLU A 195 6.96 3.06 -23.41
N PHE A 196 7.07 1.81 -22.96
CA PHE A 196 8.13 1.39 -22.04
C PHE A 196 9.52 1.66 -22.64
N ALA A 197 9.76 1.19 -23.87
CA ALA A 197 11.03 1.40 -24.55
C ALA A 197 11.33 2.89 -24.76
N SER A 198 10.30 3.69 -25.09
CA SER A 198 10.43 5.14 -25.25
C SER A 198 10.84 5.82 -23.95
N ASN A 199 10.15 5.56 -22.83
CA ASN A 199 10.47 6.18 -21.53
C ASN A 199 11.88 5.82 -21.05
N ILE A 200 12.35 4.61 -21.33
CA ILE A 200 13.71 4.21 -20.96
C ILE A 200 14.75 4.82 -21.89
N ASN A 201 14.58 4.72 -23.20
CA ASN A 201 15.61 5.16 -24.14
C ASN A 201 15.65 6.68 -24.27
N VAL A 202 14.49 7.32 -24.42
CA VAL A 202 14.43 8.76 -24.64
C VAL A 202 14.55 9.51 -23.32
N ASP A 203 13.71 9.23 -22.34
CA ASP A 203 13.67 10.05 -21.12
C ASP A 203 14.80 9.69 -20.16
N LEU A 204 14.96 8.39 -19.84
CA LEU A 204 15.98 7.98 -18.87
C LEU A 204 17.39 8.04 -19.47
N ASN A 205 17.61 7.48 -20.65
CA ASN A 205 18.95 7.40 -21.24
C ASN A 205 19.36 8.69 -21.97
N ASP A 206 18.58 9.14 -22.98
CA ASP A 206 18.99 10.25 -23.85
C ASP A 206 18.93 11.63 -23.16
N VAL A 207 18.05 11.81 -22.18
CA VAL A 207 17.98 13.05 -21.39
C VAL A 207 18.83 12.93 -20.12
N THR A 208 18.42 12.08 -19.18
CA THR A 208 19.05 12.04 -17.84
C THR A 208 20.44 11.41 -17.88
N GLY A 209 20.55 10.23 -18.50
CA GLY A 209 21.81 9.50 -18.64
C GLY A 209 22.85 10.30 -19.44
N ASN A 210 22.43 10.92 -20.54
CA ASN A 210 23.30 11.74 -21.37
C ASN A 210 23.76 13.02 -20.64
N PHE A 211 22.88 13.68 -19.87
CA PHE A 211 23.29 14.82 -19.04
C PHE A 211 24.40 14.43 -18.05
N ILE A 212 24.22 13.31 -17.35
CA ILE A 212 25.21 12.78 -16.41
C ILE A 212 26.51 12.42 -17.16
N HIS A 213 26.40 11.67 -18.26
CA HIS A 213 27.55 11.25 -19.06
C HIS A 213 28.36 12.44 -19.57
N ARG A 214 27.70 13.44 -20.17
CA ARG A 214 28.37 14.65 -20.68
C ARG A 214 29.04 15.44 -19.58
N THR A 215 28.35 15.62 -18.45
CA THR A 215 28.88 16.36 -17.30
C THR A 215 30.12 15.67 -16.73
N LEU A 216 30.03 14.37 -16.47
CA LEU A 216 31.16 13.61 -15.90
C LEU A 216 32.33 13.48 -16.89
N THR A 217 32.04 13.30 -18.18
CA THR A 217 33.08 13.28 -19.22
C THR A 217 33.84 14.60 -19.27
N PHE A 218 33.14 15.72 -19.24
CA PHE A 218 33.76 17.05 -19.26
C PHE A 218 34.64 17.29 -18.03
N ILE A 219 34.16 16.92 -16.84
CA ILE A 219 34.94 17.02 -15.59
C ILE A 219 36.18 16.10 -15.64
N GLY A 220 36.03 14.87 -16.14
CA GLY A 220 37.13 13.94 -16.30
C GLY A 220 38.21 14.44 -17.26
N GLN A 221 37.79 14.99 -18.41
CA GLN A 221 38.69 15.47 -19.47
C GLN A 221 39.39 16.78 -19.11
N HIS A 222 38.69 17.72 -18.47
CA HIS A 222 39.18 19.09 -18.31
C HIS A 222 39.58 19.45 -16.87
N PHE A 223 39.14 18.69 -15.87
CA PHE A 223 39.30 19.05 -14.45
C PHE A 223 39.87 17.90 -13.59
N GLN A 224 40.51 16.90 -14.20
CA GLN A 224 41.12 15.77 -13.49
C GLN A 224 40.14 15.07 -12.53
N SER A 225 38.87 14.96 -12.92
CA SER A 225 37.80 14.39 -12.10
C SER A 225 37.57 15.12 -10.76
N LYS A 226 37.93 16.41 -10.67
CA LYS A 226 37.68 17.27 -9.51
C LYS A 226 36.61 18.31 -9.83
N ILE A 227 35.74 18.59 -8.87
CA ILE A 227 34.72 19.64 -9.00
C ILE A 227 35.47 20.99 -9.07
N PRO A 228 35.32 21.77 -10.16
CA PRO A 228 35.96 23.06 -10.27
C PRO A 228 35.42 24.06 -9.24
N GLU A 229 36.26 24.99 -8.80
CA GLU A 229 35.80 26.11 -7.99
C GLU A 229 34.80 26.96 -8.78
N ARG A 230 33.74 27.39 -8.09
CA ARG A 230 32.72 28.26 -8.71
C ARG A 230 33.37 29.61 -9.03
N GLY A 231 33.55 29.88 -10.32
CA GLY A 231 34.01 31.19 -10.80
C GLY A 231 32.98 32.30 -10.58
N ASN A 232 33.39 33.55 -10.77
CA ASN A 232 32.47 34.68 -10.83
C ASN A 232 31.61 34.57 -12.11
N LEU A 233 30.29 34.71 -11.96
CA LEU A 233 29.40 34.83 -13.10
C LEU A 233 29.70 36.15 -13.82
N THR A 234 30.07 36.07 -15.09
CA THR A 234 30.09 37.21 -15.99
C THR A 234 28.68 37.45 -16.54
N GLU A 235 28.36 38.67 -16.94
CA GLU A 235 27.05 39.00 -17.55
C GLU A 235 26.87 38.42 -18.97
N GLU A 236 27.96 37.92 -19.56
CA GLU A 236 27.98 37.06 -20.77
C GLU A 236 28.01 35.58 -20.37
#